data_AF-A0A9E6F7M8-F1
#
_entry.id   AF-A0A9E6F7M8-F1
#
_cell.length_a   1.000
_cell.length_b   1.000
_cell.length_c   1.000
_cell.angle_alpha   90.00
_cell.angle_beta   90.00
_cell.angle_gamma   90.00
#
_symmetry.space_group_name_H-M   'P 1'
#
loop_
_entity.id
_entity.type
_entity.pdbx_description
1 polymer ?
#
loop_
_entity_poly.entity_id
_entity_poly.type
_entity_poly.pdbx_seq_one_letter_code
_entity_poly.pdbx_strand_id
1 'polypeptide(L)'
;MTIAPSQELVQKTLADKLSKETLLKAKRLGFSDVQLAHIFKTTESNIRQLRQEYGVSAVYKTVDTCAAEFDAKTPYHYSTYEFENESTPSKRKKVVILGGGPNRIGQGIEFDYCCVQAVFAIRESGYEAIMINCNPETVSTDYDIADKLYFEPLTFEDTMNILELEKPLGVMVSFGGQTPLRLSTSLEEAGIKILGTSSEGIDLAEDREKFGKLLDELDIPHPAYGIAATYDEALAITERIGYPVLVRPSYVLGGRAMKIVYNDESLKHYIVQALHVSDKHPLLIDRFLEHATEFDIDAIADTTDCIVSGIMEHIEVAGVHSGDSTSILPPYNAKKSIIKKMKTYTRKLAKAMNVIGLMNIQFAVQDDEVYVLEVNPRASRTVPFVCKATGLPIVKVACRIMLGEKLIELKDEYGLKDCDELGLEHIAIKEPVFPFSKFLKSGVYLGPEM
;
A
#
# COMPACT_ATOMS: atom_id res chain seq x y z
N MET A 1 -35.68 -5.35 19.32
CA MET A 1 -35.32 -5.43 17.90
C MET A 1 -35.83 -4.19 17.20
N THR A 2 -34.99 -3.16 17.07
CA THR A 2 -35.26 -2.02 16.20
C THR A 2 -35.05 -2.49 14.76
N ILE A 3 -36.14 -2.59 13.99
CA ILE A 3 -36.07 -2.91 12.55
C ILE A 3 -35.34 -1.74 11.88
N ALA A 4 -34.18 -2.02 11.26
CA ALA A 4 -33.49 -1.02 10.46
C ALA A 4 -34.42 -0.55 9.33
N PRO A 5 -34.53 0.77 9.07
CA PRO A 5 -35.37 1.26 7.98
C PRO A 5 -34.92 0.70 6.63
N SER A 6 -35.86 0.45 5.72
CA SER A 6 -35.54 -0.02 4.37
C SER A 6 -34.73 1.03 3.60
N GLN A 7 -33.86 0.59 2.68
CA GLN A 7 -33.02 1.48 1.85
C GLN A 7 -33.85 2.55 1.11
N GLU A 8 -35.01 2.18 0.57
CA GLU A 8 -35.94 3.12 -0.08
C GLU A 8 -36.43 4.22 0.85
N LEU A 9 -36.72 3.89 2.12
CA LEU A 9 -37.18 4.87 3.11
C LEU A 9 -36.04 5.83 3.50
N VAL A 10 -34.81 5.31 3.59
CA VAL A 10 -33.62 6.13 3.85
C VAL A 10 -33.38 7.10 2.70
N GLN A 11 -33.44 6.62 1.45
CA GLN A 11 -33.26 7.47 0.27
C GLN A 11 -34.33 8.54 0.15
N LYS A 12 -35.60 8.18 0.33
CA LYS A 12 -36.71 9.15 0.31
C LYS A 12 -36.54 10.24 1.37
N THR A 13 -36.21 9.84 2.59
CA THR A 13 -35.98 10.78 3.70
C THR A 13 -34.79 11.71 3.44
N LEU A 14 -33.76 11.22 2.75
CA LEU A 14 -32.59 12.00 2.37
C LEU A 14 -32.93 12.98 1.25
N ALA A 15 -33.66 12.54 0.22
CA ALA A 15 -34.14 13.37 -0.88
C ALA A 15 -35.04 14.52 -0.39
N ASP A 16 -35.89 14.27 0.62
CA ASP A 16 -36.73 15.29 1.26
C ASP A 16 -35.89 16.38 1.99
N LYS A 17 -34.68 16.04 2.45
CA LYS A 17 -33.78 16.94 3.19
C LYS A 17 -32.74 17.63 2.30
N LEU A 18 -32.39 17.02 1.17
CA LEU A 18 -31.30 17.45 0.31
C LEU A 18 -31.79 17.50 -1.14
N SER A 19 -32.23 18.68 -1.58
CA SER A 19 -32.68 18.90 -2.95
C SER A 19 -31.54 18.76 -3.95
N LYS A 20 -31.87 18.50 -5.23
CA LYS A 20 -30.89 18.46 -6.32
C LYS A 20 -30.08 19.76 -6.42
N GLU A 21 -30.70 20.93 -6.32
CA GLU A 21 -29.95 22.20 -6.39
C GLU A 21 -29.00 22.38 -5.21
N THR A 22 -29.44 21.98 -4.01
CA THR A 22 -28.63 22.09 -2.79
C THR A 22 -27.45 21.12 -2.85
N LEU A 23 -27.67 19.89 -3.30
CA LEU A 23 -26.61 18.90 -3.50
C LEU A 23 -25.61 19.40 -4.53
N LEU A 24 -26.05 19.83 -5.72
CA LEU A 24 -25.17 20.37 -6.76
C LEU A 24 -24.37 21.57 -6.24
N LYS A 25 -25.01 22.48 -5.50
CA LYS A 25 -24.32 23.62 -4.87
C LYS A 25 -23.27 23.16 -3.87
N ALA A 26 -23.58 22.17 -3.03
CA ALA A 26 -22.62 21.63 -2.08
C ALA A 26 -21.42 20.98 -2.79
N LYS A 27 -21.65 20.20 -3.85
CA LYS A 27 -20.58 19.59 -4.65
C LYS A 27 -19.71 20.64 -5.36
N ARG A 28 -20.32 21.72 -5.89
CA ARG A 28 -19.59 22.88 -6.43
C ARG A 28 -18.74 23.62 -5.40
N LEU A 29 -19.12 23.56 -4.13
CA LEU A 29 -18.33 24.09 -3.01
C LEU A 29 -17.27 23.11 -2.49
N GLY A 30 -17.14 21.93 -3.10
CA GLY A 30 -16.13 20.94 -2.76
C GLY A 30 -16.48 20.02 -1.58
N PHE A 31 -17.75 19.95 -1.16
CA PHE A 31 -18.16 18.99 -0.12
C PHE A 31 -18.06 17.54 -0.64
N SER A 32 -17.35 16.68 0.09
CA SER A 32 -17.29 15.25 -0.23
C SER A 32 -18.56 14.51 0.19
N ASP A 33 -18.80 13.35 -0.43
CA ASP A 33 -19.92 12.48 -0.10
C ASP A 33 -19.82 12.00 1.37
N VAL A 34 -18.60 11.83 1.90
CA VAL A 34 -18.33 11.54 3.32
C VAL A 34 -18.75 12.69 4.25
N GLN A 35 -18.42 13.93 3.89
CA GLN A 35 -18.81 15.11 4.69
C GLN A 35 -20.32 15.30 4.72
N LEU A 36 -20.97 15.15 3.55
CA LEU A 36 -22.43 15.21 3.46
C LEU A 36 -23.07 14.05 4.23
N ALA A 37 -22.52 12.85 4.15
CA ALA A 37 -23.00 11.70 4.91
C ALA A 37 -22.96 11.97 6.42
N HIS A 38 -21.87 12.58 6.91
CA HIS A 38 -21.75 13.00 8.30
C HIS A 38 -22.82 14.03 8.70
N ILE A 39 -22.99 15.09 7.90
CA ILE A 39 -23.95 16.18 8.16
C ILE A 39 -25.39 15.65 8.21
N PHE A 40 -25.77 14.81 7.24
CA PHE A 40 -27.12 14.27 7.11
C PHE A 40 -27.34 12.96 7.91
N LYS A 41 -26.33 12.52 8.67
CA LYS A 41 -26.35 11.30 9.50
C LYS A 41 -26.75 10.06 8.69
N THR A 42 -26.12 9.89 7.53
CA THR A 42 -26.30 8.77 6.61
C THR A 42 -24.95 8.15 6.24
N THR A 43 -24.89 7.27 5.25
CA THR A 43 -23.65 6.67 4.73
C THR A 43 -23.19 7.38 3.47
N GLU A 44 -21.90 7.29 3.16
CA GLU A 44 -21.32 7.79 1.90
C GLU A 44 -22.02 7.19 0.68
N SER A 45 -22.27 5.88 0.70
CA SER A 45 -22.99 5.17 -0.37
C SER A 45 -24.39 5.76 -0.62
N ASN A 46 -25.12 6.13 0.43
CA ASN A 46 -26.44 6.73 0.26
C ASN A 46 -26.37 8.11 -0.41
N ILE A 47 -25.38 8.94 -0.06
CA ILE A 47 -25.16 10.24 -0.72
C ILE A 47 -24.78 10.04 -2.18
N ARG A 48 -23.86 9.11 -2.48
CA ARG A 48 -23.45 8.78 -3.84
C ARG A 48 -24.62 8.33 -4.70
N GLN A 49 -25.46 7.43 -4.18
CA GLN A 49 -26.67 6.96 -4.87
C GLN A 49 -27.62 8.13 -5.17
N LEU A 50 -27.89 9.01 -4.20
CA LEU A 50 -28.72 10.19 -4.43
C LEU A 50 -28.12 11.11 -5.51
N ARG A 51 -26.80 11.27 -5.51
CA ARG A 51 -26.05 12.02 -6.53
C ARG A 51 -26.29 11.45 -7.93
N GLN A 52 -26.22 10.12 -8.07
CA GLN A 52 -26.49 9.40 -9.31
C GLN A 52 -27.96 9.54 -9.76
N GLU A 53 -28.91 9.39 -8.84
CA GLU A 53 -30.35 9.56 -9.13
C GLU A 53 -30.68 10.97 -9.62
N TYR A 54 -30.02 11.98 -9.07
CA TYR A 54 -30.17 13.37 -9.52
C TYR A 54 -29.37 13.71 -10.78
N GLY A 55 -28.49 12.83 -11.26
CA GLY A 55 -27.57 13.14 -12.36
C GLY A 55 -26.58 14.25 -12.00
N VAL A 56 -26.16 14.31 -10.72
CA VAL A 56 -25.11 15.22 -10.24
C VAL A 56 -23.78 14.47 -10.31
N SER A 57 -23.07 14.59 -11.42
CA SER A 57 -21.77 13.96 -11.64
C SER A 57 -20.67 15.01 -11.76
N ALA A 58 -19.44 14.62 -11.43
CA ALA A 58 -18.28 15.43 -11.76
C ALA A 58 -18.07 15.42 -13.29
N VAL A 59 -17.55 16.53 -13.80
CA VAL A 59 -16.98 16.67 -15.14
C VAL A 59 -15.49 16.96 -14.98
N TYR A 60 -14.71 16.66 -16.01
CA TYR A 60 -13.26 16.84 -15.98
C TYR A 60 -12.85 17.93 -16.95
N LYS A 61 -12.06 18.88 -16.46
CA LYS A 61 -11.52 20.02 -17.20
C LYS A 61 -10.04 19.82 -17.45
N THR A 62 -9.54 20.40 -18.54
CA THR A 62 -8.15 20.25 -18.99
C THR A 62 -7.33 21.45 -18.55
N VAL A 63 -6.13 21.19 -18.02
CA VAL A 63 -5.16 22.26 -17.75
C VAL A 63 -4.46 22.61 -19.07
N ASP A 64 -4.69 23.84 -19.54
CA ASP A 64 -4.29 24.31 -20.87
C ASP A 64 -3.32 25.50 -20.86
N THR A 65 -3.01 26.06 -19.68
CA THR A 65 -2.20 27.27 -19.46
C THR A 65 -2.76 28.59 -20.03
N CYS A 66 -3.87 28.56 -20.76
CA CYS A 66 -4.40 29.68 -21.54
C CYS A 66 -5.90 29.95 -21.34
N ALA A 67 -6.54 29.31 -20.36
CA ALA A 67 -7.94 29.52 -20.02
C ALA A 67 -8.89 29.36 -21.23
N ALA A 68 -8.70 28.28 -21.98
CA ALA A 68 -9.41 27.90 -23.18
C ALA A 68 -9.32 28.90 -24.34
N GLU A 69 -8.32 29.79 -24.37
CA GLU A 69 -8.04 30.61 -25.56
C GLU A 69 -7.64 29.72 -26.76
N PHE A 70 -6.96 28.61 -26.49
CA PHE A 70 -6.54 27.62 -27.49
C PHE A 70 -6.91 26.21 -27.07
N ASP A 71 -7.20 25.35 -28.05
CA ASP A 71 -7.44 23.93 -27.81
C ASP A 71 -6.16 23.24 -27.28
N ALA A 72 -6.18 22.86 -26.00
CA ALA A 72 -5.12 22.05 -25.43
C ALA A 72 -5.29 20.56 -25.77
N LYS A 73 -4.16 19.92 -26.07
CA LYS A 73 -4.07 18.46 -26.25
C LYS A 73 -3.34 17.78 -25.08
N THR A 74 -3.00 18.54 -24.05
CA THR A 74 -2.36 18.02 -22.83
C THR A 74 -3.35 17.10 -22.14
N PRO A 75 -2.97 15.87 -21.79
CA PRO A 75 -3.89 14.92 -21.21
C PRO A 75 -3.96 15.10 -19.68
N TYR A 76 -4.07 16.35 -19.23
CA TYR A 76 -3.96 16.75 -17.83
C TYR A 76 -5.28 17.29 -17.32
N HIS A 77 -5.95 16.53 -16.44
CA HIS A 77 -7.33 16.77 -16.06
C HIS A 77 -7.54 16.92 -14.56
N TYR A 78 -8.56 17.68 -14.17
CA TYR A 78 -9.07 17.80 -12.80
C TYR A 78 -10.60 17.80 -12.81
N SER A 79 -11.22 17.37 -11.72
CA SER A 79 -12.66 17.28 -11.59
C SER A 79 -13.30 18.58 -11.11
N THR A 80 -14.54 18.81 -11.52
CA THR A 80 -15.38 19.90 -11.04
C THR A 80 -16.86 19.55 -11.26
N TYR A 81 -17.77 20.27 -10.61
CA TYR A 81 -19.21 20.12 -10.79
C TYR A 81 -19.78 21.24 -11.66
N GLU A 82 -19.25 21.34 -12.89
CA GLU A 82 -19.70 22.27 -13.93
C GLU A 82 -20.34 21.52 -15.10
N PHE A 83 -20.53 22.21 -16.24
CA PHE A 83 -21.40 21.73 -17.31
C PHE A 83 -20.74 20.75 -18.28
N GLU A 84 -19.54 21.07 -18.78
CA GLU A 84 -18.91 20.34 -19.88
C GLU A 84 -17.75 19.47 -19.39
N ASN A 85 -17.70 18.23 -19.88
CA ASN A 85 -16.60 17.30 -19.66
C ASN A 85 -15.65 17.28 -20.86
N GLU A 86 -14.39 17.65 -20.62
CA GLU A 86 -13.34 17.73 -21.63
C GLU A 86 -12.48 16.46 -21.68
N SER A 87 -12.44 15.67 -20.60
CA SER A 87 -11.80 14.35 -20.67
C SER A 87 -12.68 13.37 -21.44
N THR A 88 -12.32 13.13 -22.69
CA THR A 88 -13.04 12.21 -23.57
C THR A 88 -12.43 10.81 -23.49
N PRO A 89 -13.16 9.77 -23.06
CA PRO A 89 -12.64 8.41 -22.98
C PRO A 89 -12.26 7.87 -24.36
N SER A 90 -11.06 7.31 -24.50
CA SER A 90 -10.64 6.64 -25.74
C SER A 90 -11.27 5.23 -25.86
N LYS A 91 -11.15 4.60 -27.04
CA LYS A 91 -11.56 3.20 -27.29
C LYS A 91 -10.44 2.17 -27.01
N ARG A 92 -9.22 2.62 -26.68
CA ARG A 92 -8.11 1.71 -26.35
C ARG A 92 -8.41 0.97 -25.05
N LYS A 93 -7.79 -0.19 -24.87
CA LYS A 93 -7.81 -0.87 -23.57
C LYS A 93 -6.98 -0.03 -22.59
N LYS A 94 -7.60 0.38 -21.49
CA LYS A 94 -6.99 1.27 -20.49
C LYS A 94 -6.61 0.51 -19.24
N VAL A 95 -5.54 0.95 -18.61
CA VAL A 95 -5.13 0.48 -17.30
C VAL A 95 -4.90 1.71 -16.43
N VAL A 96 -5.54 1.72 -15.27
CA VAL A 96 -5.39 2.81 -14.30
C VAL A 96 -4.34 2.43 -13.26
N ILE A 97 -3.46 3.37 -12.94
CA ILE A 97 -2.55 3.28 -11.80
C ILE A 97 -2.97 4.32 -10.78
N LEU A 98 -3.12 3.91 -9.53
CA LEU A 98 -3.32 4.81 -8.42
C LEU A 98 -1.96 5.16 -7.78
N GLY A 99 -1.66 6.46 -7.72
CA GLY A 99 -0.46 6.99 -7.07
C GLY A 99 -0.50 6.85 -5.55
N GLY A 100 0.44 7.53 -4.87
CA GLY A 100 0.52 7.50 -3.40
C GLY A 100 -0.15 8.66 -2.69
N GLY A 101 -0.44 9.75 -3.41
CA GLY A 101 -0.78 11.03 -2.81
C GLY A 101 0.46 11.71 -2.19
N PRO A 102 0.30 12.59 -1.20
CA PRO A 102 1.40 13.38 -0.66
C PRO A 102 2.49 12.50 -0.02
N ASN A 103 3.74 12.89 -0.26
CA ASN A 103 4.90 12.28 0.38
C ASN A 103 4.86 12.50 1.89
N ARG A 104 5.21 11.46 2.66
CA ARG A 104 5.34 11.49 4.12
C ARG A 104 6.37 10.45 4.57
N ILE A 105 6.82 10.54 5.80
CA ILE A 105 7.72 9.53 6.38
C ILE A 105 7.08 8.15 6.24
N GLY A 106 7.83 7.18 5.70
CA GLY A 106 7.36 5.84 5.37
C GLY A 106 6.65 5.67 4.02
N GLN A 107 6.23 6.76 3.36
CA GLN A 107 5.59 6.77 2.04
C GLN A 107 6.13 7.92 1.17
N GLY A 108 7.22 7.67 0.45
CA GLY A 108 7.94 8.68 -0.32
C GLY A 108 8.01 8.41 -1.83
N ILE A 109 9.06 8.96 -2.44
CA ILE A 109 9.32 8.95 -3.88
C ILE A 109 9.55 7.53 -4.45
N GLU A 110 9.80 6.55 -3.59
CA GLU A 110 10.01 5.16 -3.99
C GLU A 110 8.76 4.56 -4.65
N PHE A 111 7.58 4.98 -4.18
CA PHE A 111 6.30 4.59 -4.74
C PHE A 111 6.00 5.36 -6.04
N ASP A 112 6.41 6.63 -6.13
CA ASP A 112 6.34 7.39 -7.38
C ASP A 112 7.18 6.75 -8.49
N TYR A 113 8.41 6.34 -8.17
CA TYR A 113 9.26 5.58 -9.08
C TYR A 113 8.54 4.32 -9.59
N CYS A 114 7.91 3.55 -8.70
CA CYS A 114 7.18 2.36 -9.09
C CYS A 114 6.00 2.68 -10.02
N CYS A 115 5.22 3.71 -9.72
CA CYS A 115 4.12 4.18 -10.56
C CYS A 115 4.60 4.60 -11.96
N VAL A 116 5.70 5.36 -12.05
CA VAL A 116 6.27 5.80 -13.33
C VAL A 116 6.75 4.62 -14.17
N GLN A 117 7.47 3.66 -13.56
CA GLN A 117 7.92 2.46 -14.27
C GLN A 117 6.74 1.60 -14.75
N ALA A 118 5.65 1.52 -13.98
CA ALA A 118 4.43 0.84 -14.39
C ALA A 118 3.75 1.54 -15.58
N VAL A 119 3.69 2.87 -15.60
CA VAL A 119 3.17 3.62 -16.76
C VAL A 119 3.94 3.28 -18.03
N PHE A 120 5.28 3.26 -17.97
CA PHE A 120 6.10 2.90 -19.12
C PHE A 120 5.82 1.46 -19.58
N ALA A 121 5.73 0.51 -18.65
CA ALA A 121 5.42 -0.88 -18.94
C ALA A 121 4.05 -1.07 -19.62
N ILE A 122 3.01 -0.36 -19.15
CA ILE A 122 1.65 -0.39 -19.72
C ILE A 122 1.66 0.13 -21.15
N ARG A 123 2.32 1.27 -21.38
CA ARG A 123 2.41 1.91 -22.71
C ARG A 123 3.14 1.03 -23.70
N GLU A 124 4.27 0.45 -23.31
CA GLU A 124 5.02 -0.49 -24.13
C GLU A 124 4.22 -1.76 -24.45
N SER A 125 3.36 -2.19 -23.53
CA SER A 125 2.43 -3.32 -23.72
C SER A 125 1.21 -2.96 -24.59
N GLY A 126 1.13 -1.74 -25.13
CA GLY A 126 0.10 -1.30 -26.07
C GLY A 126 -1.21 -0.81 -25.41
N TYR A 127 -1.25 -0.71 -24.09
CA TYR A 127 -2.41 -0.19 -23.35
C TYR A 127 -2.34 1.32 -23.21
N GLU A 128 -3.49 1.95 -22.96
CA GLU A 128 -3.56 3.36 -22.54
C GLU A 128 -3.35 3.43 -21.02
N ALA A 129 -2.29 4.10 -20.58
CA ALA A 129 -1.95 4.26 -19.18
C ALA A 129 -2.62 5.52 -18.61
N ILE A 130 -3.42 5.34 -17.57
CA ILE A 130 -4.10 6.44 -16.87
C ILE A 130 -3.53 6.55 -15.45
N MET A 131 -2.97 7.70 -15.09
CA MET A 131 -2.47 7.98 -13.75
C MET A 131 -3.50 8.79 -12.97
N ILE A 132 -3.78 8.39 -11.73
CA ILE A 132 -4.56 9.17 -10.76
C ILE A 132 -3.65 9.46 -9.57
N ASN A 133 -3.28 10.72 -9.37
CA ASN A 133 -2.44 11.14 -8.24
C ASN A 133 -2.60 12.64 -8.00
N CYS A 134 -2.27 13.12 -6.81
CA CYS A 134 -2.43 14.54 -6.43
C CYS A 134 -1.17 15.18 -5.82
N ASN A 135 -0.02 14.50 -5.88
CA ASN A 135 1.21 15.04 -5.35
C ASN A 135 1.91 15.93 -6.39
N PRO A 136 2.01 17.25 -6.20
CA PRO A 136 2.59 18.15 -7.20
C PRO A 136 4.12 17.98 -7.36
N GLU A 137 4.79 17.30 -6.42
CA GLU A 137 6.25 17.15 -6.43
C GLU A 137 6.73 15.94 -7.25
N THR A 138 5.80 15.14 -7.78
CA THR A 138 6.12 13.82 -8.34
C THR A 138 6.23 13.79 -9.85
N VAL A 139 7.03 12.84 -10.36
CA VAL A 139 7.14 12.62 -11.80
C VAL A 139 5.89 11.94 -12.34
N SER A 140 5.20 11.10 -11.56
CA SER A 140 3.92 10.50 -12.02
C SER A 140 2.84 11.54 -12.37
N THR A 141 2.92 12.74 -11.80
CA THR A 141 2.00 13.86 -12.08
C THR A 141 2.52 14.81 -13.15
N ASP A 142 3.58 14.45 -13.86
CA ASP A 142 3.97 15.11 -15.09
C ASP A 142 3.10 14.58 -16.25
N TYR A 143 2.51 15.50 -17.02
CA TYR A 143 1.57 15.17 -18.09
C TYR A 143 2.22 14.42 -19.27
N ASP A 144 3.55 14.44 -19.39
CA ASP A 144 4.30 13.71 -20.42
C ASP A 144 4.46 12.21 -20.12
N ILE A 145 4.14 11.77 -18.90
CA ILE A 145 4.40 10.40 -18.43
C ILE A 145 3.27 9.45 -18.85
N ALA A 146 2.02 9.76 -18.52
CA ALA A 146 0.86 8.91 -18.79
C ALA A 146 0.11 9.34 -20.06
N ASP A 147 -0.67 8.44 -20.67
CA ASP A 147 -1.58 8.82 -21.76
C ASP A 147 -2.68 9.76 -21.24
N LYS A 148 -3.07 9.62 -19.96
CA LYS A 148 -3.91 10.55 -19.21
C LYS A 148 -3.48 10.68 -17.76
N LEU A 149 -3.53 11.91 -17.25
CA LEU A 149 -3.31 12.26 -15.87
C LEU A 149 -4.57 12.92 -15.30
N TYR A 150 -5.09 12.34 -14.22
CA TYR A 150 -6.10 12.95 -13.37
C TYR A 150 -5.45 13.43 -12.07
N PHE A 151 -5.39 14.75 -11.89
CA PHE A 151 -4.85 15.39 -10.69
C PHE A 151 -5.87 15.40 -9.56
N GLU A 152 -6.21 14.23 -9.07
CA GLU A 152 -7.36 14.04 -8.20
C GLU A 152 -6.98 13.43 -6.85
N PRO A 153 -7.71 13.74 -5.77
CA PRO A 153 -7.52 13.07 -4.49
C PRO A 153 -7.72 11.56 -4.62
N LEU A 154 -6.92 10.79 -3.88
CA LEU A 154 -7.05 9.33 -3.83
C LEU A 154 -8.11 8.93 -2.79
N THR A 155 -9.35 9.28 -3.08
CA THR A 155 -10.52 8.83 -2.33
C THR A 155 -11.34 7.84 -3.15
N PHE A 156 -12.21 7.07 -2.50
CA PHE A 156 -13.14 6.19 -3.21
C PHE A 156 -14.06 6.98 -4.15
N GLU A 157 -14.60 8.11 -3.69
CA GLU A 157 -15.49 8.97 -4.47
C GLU A 157 -14.83 9.43 -5.78
N ASP A 158 -13.67 10.06 -5.69
CA ASP A 158 -12.96 10.68 -6.81
C ASP A 158 -12.46 9.62 -7.79
N THR A 159 -11.87 8.54 -7.26
CA THR A 159 -11.38 7.41 -8.05
C THR A 159 -12.54 6.77 -8.81
N MET A 160 -13.67 6.48 -8.13
CA MET A 160 -14.80 5.82 -8.77
C MET A 160 -15.44 6.70 -9.87
N ASN A 161 -15.50 8.02 -9.68
CA ASN A 161 -15.98 8.93 -10.73
C ASN A 161 -15.13 8.81 -12.02
N ILE A 162 -13.80 8.68 -11.89
CA ILE A 162 -12.89 8.49 -13.03
C ILE A 162 -13.08 7.12 -13.65
N LEU A 163 -13.19 6.06 -12.84
CA LEU A 163 -13.34 4.69 -13.32
C LEU A 163 -14.66 4.48 -14.07
N GLU A 164 -15.75 5.11 -13.63
CA GLU A 164 -17.06 5.09 -14.31
C GLU A 164 -17.00 5.80 -15.68
N LEU A 165 -16.23 6.90 -15.76
CA LEU A 165 -15.99 7.62 -17.01
C LEU A 165 -15.12 6.82 -17.97
N GLU A 166 -13.96 6.34 -17.51
CA GLU A 166 -12.92 5.74 -18.35
C GLU A 166 -13.16 4.27 -18.68
N LYS A 167 -13.85 3.53 -17.80
CA LYS A 167 -14.15 2.11 -17.91
C LYS A 167 -12.91 1.26 -18.25
N PRO A 168 -11.87 1.29 -17.40
CA PRO A 168 -10.62 0.59 -17.69
C PRO A 168 -10.76 -0.93 -17.62
N LEU A 169 -9.77 -1.63 -18.18
CA LEU A 169 -9.63 -3.09 -18.03
C LEU A 169 -9.46 -3.49 -16.56
N GLY A 170 -8.78 -2.64 -15.79
CA GLY A 170 -8.58 -2.80 -14.36
C GLY A 170 -7.67 -1.73 -13.78
N VAL A 171 -7.45 -1.82 -12.47
CA VAL A 171 -6.74 -0.83 -11.66
C VAL A 171 -5.56 -1.49 -10.93
N MET A 172 -4.38 -0.88 -11.01
CA MET A 172 -3.20 -1.29 -10.25
C MET A 172 -3.09 -0.45 -8.97
N VAL A 173 -3.21 -1.12 -7.82
CA VAL A 173 -3.18 -0.50 -6.48
C VAL A 173 -1.90 -0.79 -5.69
N SER A 174 -1.07 -1.70 -6.19
CA SER A 174 0.11 -2.23 -5.48
C SER A 174 1.37 -1.38 -5.61
N PHE A 175 1.37 -0.32 -6.42
CA PHE A 175 2.57 0.52 -6.66
C PHE A 175 2.61 1.80 -5.84
N GLY A 176 1.46 2.38 -5.46
CA GLY A 176 1.38 3.69 -4.79
C GLY A 176 1.50 3.66 -3.25
N GLY A 177 1.86 2.52 -2.65
CA GLY A 177 1.92 2.38 -1.19
C GLY A 177 0.54 2.21 -0.56
N GLN A 178 0.34 2.66 0.67
CA GLN A 178 -0.87 2.29 1.44
C GLN A 178 -2.16 2.97 0.99
N THR A 179 -2.08 4.22 0.53
CA THR A 179 -3.26 5.00 0.13
C THR A 179 -4.14 4.23 -0.87
N PRO A 180 -3.62 3.72 -2.00
CA PRO A 180 -4.42 2.95 -2.94
C PRO A 180 -4.82 1.56 -2.45
N LEU A 181 -4.01 0.89 -1.61
CA LEU A 181 -4.38 -0.41 -1.05
C LEU A 181 -5.66 -0.34 -0.22
N ARG A 182 -5.82 0.72 0.57
CA ARG A 182 -7.03 0.94 1.38
C ARG A 182 -8.29 1.09 0.53
N LEU A 183 -8.15 1.48 -0.74
CA LEU A 183 -9.27 1.59 -1.67
C LEU A 183 -9.57 0.25 -2.37
N SER A 184 -8.65 -0.71 -2.36
CA SER A 184 -8.75 -1.94 -3.15
C SER A 184 -10.04 -2.72 -2.89
N THR A 185 -10.37 -3.01 -1.63
CA THR A 185 -11.58 -3.74 -1.25
C THR A 185 -12.85 -3.01 -1.70
N SER A 186 -12.97 -1.71 -1.41
CA SER A 186 -14.15 -0.94 -1.80
C SER A 186 -14.32 -0.83 -3.32
N LEU A 187 -13.20 -0.78 -4.07
CA LEU A 187 -13.22 -0.81 -5.53
C LEU A 187 -13.66 -2.17 -6.07
N GLU A 188 -13.15 -3.28 -5.52
CA GLU A 188 -13.59 -4.63 -5.90
C GLU A 188 -15.07 -4.86 -5.60
N GLU A 189 -15.56 -4.45 -4.42
CA GLU A 189 -16.97 -4.51 -4.04
C GLU A 189 -17.87 -3.69 -4.99
N ALA A 190 -17.34 -2.61 -5.56
CA ALA A 190 -18.00 -1.81 -6.60
C ALA A 190 -17.90 -2.43 -8.01
N GLY A 191 -17.30 -3.61 -8.16
CA GLY A 191 -17.17 -4.35 -9.42
C GLY A 191 -15.98 -3.94 -10.28
N ILE A 192 -15.03 -3.16 -9.72
CA ILE A 192 -13.81 -2.79 -10.42
C ILE A 192 -12.80 -3.93 -10.31
N LYS A 193 -12.22 -4.32 -11.45
CA LYS A 193 -11.16 -5.34 -11.47
C LYS A 193 -9.84 -4.75 -10.96
N ILE A 194 -9.30 -5.31 -9.89
CA ILE A 194 -7.92 -5.07 -9.47
C ILE A 194 -6.98 -5.96 -10.30
N LEU A 195 -5.87 -5.37 -10.77
CA LEU A 195 -4.82 -6.07 -11.49
C LEU A 195 -3.66 -6.36 -10.55
N GLY A 196 -3.20 -7.61 -10.55
CA GLY A 196 -2.19 -8.11 -9.62
C GLY A 196 -2.80 -8.92 -8.48
N THR A 197 -2.15 -8.91 -7.32
CA THR A 197 -2.64 -9.57 -6.11
C THR A 197 -4.02 -9.02 -5.74
N SER A 198 -4.99 -9.91 -5.48
CA SER A 198 -6.36 -9.54 -5.13
C SER A 198 -6.44 -8.83 -3.78
N SER A 199 -7.56 -8.15 -3.51
CA SER A 199 -7.78 -7.54 -2.18
C SER A 199 -7.78 -8.60 -1.07
N GLU A 200 -8.26 -9.81 -1.34
CA GLU A 200 -8.21 -10.95 -0.42
C GLU A 200 -6.76 -11.34 -0.06
N GLY A 201 -5.87 -11.42 -1.05
CA GLY A 201 -4.45 -11.71 -0.81
C GLY A 201 -3.73 -10.60 -0.05
N ILE A 202 -4.15 -9.34 -0.25
CA ILE A 202 -3.65 -8.18 0.51
C ILE A 202 -4.15 -8.23 1.96
N ASP A 203 -5.45 -8.47 2.17
CA ASP A 203 -6.08 -8.54 3.49
C ASP A 203 -5.55 -9.73 4.32
N LEU A 204 -5.27 -10.88 3.68
CA LEU A 204 -4.60 -12.02 4.30
C LEU A 204 -3.22 -11.65 4.88
N ALA A 205 -2.52 -10.68 4.29
CA ALA A 205 -1.21 -10.20 4.75
C ALA A 205 -1.32 -9.18 5.88
N GLU A 206 -2.29 -8.25 5.78
CA GLU A 206 -2.45 -7.16 6.74
C GLU A 206 -3.14 -7.60 8.04
N ASP A 207 -4.01 -8.62 7.98
CA ASP A 207 -4.67 -9.19 9.17
C ASP A 207 -3.73 -10.17 9.91
N ARG A 208 -3.34 -9.80 11.12
CA ARG A 208 -2.40 -10.59 11.94
C ARG A 208 -2.92 -11.98 12.29
N GLU A 209 -4.22 -12.16 12.51
CA GLU A 209 -4.78 -13.48 12.84
C GLU A 209 -4.80 -14.39 11.61
N LYS A 210 -5.21 -13.86 10.46
CA LYS A 210 -5.22 -14.62 9.20
C LYS A 210 -3.79 -14.97 8.79
N PHE A 211 -2.87 -14.02 8.89
CA PHE A 211 -1.48 -14.23 8.57
C PHE A 211 -0.80 -15.23 9.51
N GLY A 212 -1.06 -15.17 10.82
CA GLY A 212 -0.52 -16.14 11.79
C GLY A 212 -0.97 -17.58 11.49
N LYS A 213 -2.27 -17.78 11.21
CA LYS A 213 -2.80 -19.10 10.81
C LYS A 213 -2.14 -19.62 9.54
N LEU A 214 -1.91 -18.74 8.55
CA LEU A 214 -1.21 -19.11 7.33
C LEU A 214 0.21 -19.58 7.60
N LEU A 215 0.95 -18.91 8.50
CA LEU A 215 2.30 -19.31 8.86
C LEU A 215 2.33 -20.66 9.59
N ASP A 216 1.37 -20.91 10.48
CA ASP A 216 1.18 -22.21 11.14
C ASP A 216 0.91 -23.33 10.12
N GLU A 217 0.01 -23.10 9.16
CA GLU A 217 -0.32 -24.05 8.09
C GLU A 217 0.89 -24.37 7.18
N LEU A 218 1.75 -23.39 6.96
CA LEU A 218 2.94 -23.53 6.10
C LEU A 218 4.18 -24.06 6.83
N ASP A 219 4.08 -24.26 8.16
CA ASP A 219 5.19 -24.60 9.06
C ASP A 219 6.34 -23.60 8.91
N ILE A 220 6.01 -22.30 8.99
CA ILE A 220 6.98 -21.20 8.90
C ILE A 220 7.08 -20.52 10.28
N PRO A 221 8.28 -20.49 10.90
CA PRO A 221 8.46 -19.86 12.20
C PRO A 221 8.09 -18.37 12.19
N HIS A 222 7.44 -17.93 13.24
CA HIS A 222 7.15 -16.53 13.53
C HIS A 222 7.27 -16.26 15.03
N PRO A 223 7.48 -14.99 15.46
CA PRO A 223 7.48 -14.66 16.86
C PRO A 223 6.15 -15.02 17.51
N ALA A 224 6.17 -15.49 18.76
CA ALA A 224 4.95 -15.70 19.51
C ALA A 224 4.19 -14.37 19.64
N TYR A 225 2.88 -14.38 19.42
CA TYR A 225 2.06 -13.17 19.42
C TYR A 225 0.74 -13.35 20.17
N GLY A 226 0.06 -12.23 20.44
CA GLY A 226 -1.29 -12.19 20.99
C GLY A 226 -1.99 -10.85 20.71
N ILE A 227 -3.31 -10.85 20.86
CA ILE A 227 -4.17 -9.68 20.65
C ILE A 227 -4.87 -9.36 21.96
N ALA A 228 -4.77 -8.11 22.40
CA ALA A 228 -5.37 -7.62 23.64
C ALA A 228 -6.25 -6.40 23.38
N ALA A 229 -7.48 -6.41 23.89
CA ALA A 229 -8.34 -5.24 23.98
C ALA A 229 -8.26 -4.57 25.36
N THR A 230 -7.79 -5.30 26.38
CA THR A 230 -7.69 -4.81 27.76
C THR A 230 -6.28 -4.99 28.34
N TYR A 231 -6.00 -4.27 29.43
CA TYR A 231 -4.74 -4.44 30.17
C TYR A 231 -4.56 -5.87 30.72
N ASP A 232 -5.63 -6.46 31.24
CA ASP A 232 -5.56 -7.81 31.84
C ASP A 232 -5.27 -8.89 30.78
N GLU A 233 -5.87 -8.76 29.59
CA GLU A 233 -5.55 -9.61 28.44
C GLU A 233 -4.09 -9.43 27.99
N ALA A 234 -3.62 -8.18 27.92
CA ALA A 234 -2.23 -7.89 27.56
C ALA A 234 -1.25 -8.52 28.54
N LEU A 235 -1.53 -8.44 29.85
CA LEU A 235 -0.70 -9.03 30.90
C LEU A 235 -0.63 -10.55 30.76
N ALA A 236 -1.78 -11.21 30.57
CA ALA A 236 -1.85 -12.66 30.36
C ALA A 236 -1.06 -13.10 29.11
N ILE A 237 -1.09 -12.30 28.05
CA ILE A 237 -0.29 -12.54 26.84
C ILE A 237 1.21 -12.40 27.15
N THR A 238 1.62 -11.35 27.86
CA THR A 238 3.04 -11.15 28.22
C THR A 238 3.56 -12.20 29.20
N GLU A 239 2.73 -12.74 30.09
CA GLU A 239 3.12 -13.87 30.97
C GLU A 239 3.37 -15.15 30.17
N ARG A 240 2.59 -15.38 29.10
CA ARG A 240 2.77 -16.53 28.19
C ARG A 240 3.97 -16.38 27.26
N ILE A 241 4.17 -15.19 26.70
CA ILE A 241 5.20 -14.92 25.68
C ILE A 241 6.56 -14.55 26.31
N GLY A 242 6.52 -13.91 27.47
CA GLY A 242 7.68 -13.34 28.16
C GLY A 242 8.16 -12.01 27.57
N TYR A 243 8.87 -11.23 28.38
CA TYR A 243 9.55 -10.00 27.95
C TYR A 243 10.93 -10.24 27.32
N PRO A 244 11.43 -9.31 26.48
CA PRO A 244 10.71 -8.11 25.98
C PRO A 244 9.65 -8.43 24.93
N VAL A 245 8.66 -7.53 24.80
CA VAL A 245 7.60 -7.59 23.78
C VAL A 245 7.52 -6.30 23.00
N LEU A 246 7.18 -6.41 21.72
CA LEU A 246 6.82 -5.29 20.86
C LEU A 246 5.31 -5.09 20.91
N VAL A 247 4.87 -3.92 21.37
CA VAL A 247 3.45 -3.57 21.43
C VAL A 247 3.14 -2.58 20.32
N ARG A 248 2.07 -2.85 19.55
CA ARG A 248 1.62 -2.00 18.46
C ARG A 248 0.09 -1.94 18.34
N PRO A 249 -0.48 -0.82 17.90
CA PRO A 249 -1.88 -0.79 17.46
C PRO A 249 -2.07 -1.66 16.21
N SER A 250 -3.25 -2.23 16.03
CA SER A 250 -3.57 -3.09 14.86
C SER A 250 -3.67 -2.34 13.51
N TYR A 251 -3.80 -1.00 13.50
CA TYR A 251 -4.12 -0.22 12.28
C TYR A 251 -3.09 0.86 11.91
N VAL A 252 -1.79 0.62 12.13
CA VAL A 252 -0.72 1.62 11.91
C VAL A 252 0.34 1.18 10.90
N LEU A 253 0.92 2.17 10.19
CA LEU A 253 2.03 2.02 9.24
C LEU A 253 3.32 2.59 9.82
N GLY A 254 4.47 2.15 9.29
CA GLY A 254 5.77 2.75 9.58
C GLY A 254 6.16 2.62 11.05
N GLY A 255 5.62 1.63 11.75
CA GLY A 255 5.88 1.49 13.17
C GLY A 255 5.19 2.53 14.07
N ARG A 256 4.17 3.26 13.57
CA ARG A 256 3.59 4.36 14.35
C ARG A 256 3.07 3.92 15.71
N ALA A 257 3.56 4.54 16.78
CA ALA A 257 3.27 4.19 18.17
C ALA A 257 3.68 2.76 18.57
N MET A 258 4.61 2.12 17.84
CA MET A 258 5.22 0.87 18.28
C MET A 258 6.18 1.13 19.45
N LYS A 259 6.18 0.23 20.44
CA LYS A 259 7.08 0.35 21.58
C LYS A 259 7.57 -1.01 22.04
N ILE A 260 8.87 -1.10 22.33
CA ILE A 260 9.45 -2.26 22.99
C ILE A 260 9.27 -2.09 24.50
N VAL A 261 8.67 -3.11 25.13
CA VAL A 261 8.29 -3.14 26.53
C VAL A 261 9.04 -4.26 27.23
N TYR A 262 9.62 -3.96 28.39
CA TYR A 262 10.50 -4.88 29.13
C TYR A 262 9.91 -5.35 30.47
N ASN A 263 8.81 -4.74 30.93
CA ASN A 263 8.18 -5.06 32.21
C ASN A 263 6.71 -4.58 32.27
N ASP A 264 5.97 -5.09 33.26
CA ASP A 264 4.54 -4.82 33.46
C ASP A 264 4.23 -3.34 33.70
N GLU A 265 5.11 -2.61 34.41
CA GLU A 265 4.92 -1.19 34.67
C GLU A 265 4.95 -0.38 33.36
N SER A 266 5.89 -0.70 32.48
CA SER A 266 6.01 -0.08 31.16
C SER A 266 4.84 -0.47 30.24
N LEU A 267 4.36 -1.72 30.33
CA LEU A 267 3.17 -2.19 29.61
C LEU A 267 1.94 -1.40 30.03
N LYS A 268 1.73 -1.23 31.34
CA LYS A 268 0.60 -0.48 31.91
C LYS A 268 0.61 0.97 31.46
N HIS A 269 1.77 1.63 31.53
CA HIS A 269 1.90 3.01 31.07
C HIS A 269 1.60 3.15 29.58
N TYR A 270 2.08 2.22 28.75
CA TYR A 270 1.79 2.24 27.32
C TYR A 270 0.30 2.05 27.04
N ILE A 271 -0.35 1.06 27.68
CA ILE A 271 -1.78 0.77 27.46
C ILE A 271 -2.67 1.95 27.88
N VAL A 272 -2.38 2.59 29.02
CA VAL A 272 -3.11 3.80 29.44
C VAL A 272 -2.95 4.92 28.40
N GLN A 273 -1.75 5.12 27.84
CA GLN A 273 -1.54 6.13 26.80
C GLN A 273 -2.20 5.76 25.47
N ALA A 274 -2.11 4.50 25.05
CA ALA A 274 -2.61 4.01 23.77
C ALA A 274 -4.15 3.94 23.72
N LEU A 275 -4.80 3.52 24.81
CA LEU A 275 -6.27 3.47 24.90
C LEU A 275 -6.91 4.86 24.84
N HIS A 276 -6.25 5.91 25.33
CA HIS A 276 -6.74 7.29 25.16
C HIS A 276 -6.69 7.78 23.70
N VAL A 277 -5.90 7.12 22.84
CA VAL A 277 -5.71 7.51 21.43
C VAL A 277 -6.55 6.63 20.48
N SER A 278 -7.01 5.46 20.95
CA SER A 278 -7.78 4.52 20.13
C SER A 278 -8.88 3.81 20.93
N ASP A 279 -10.09 4.36 20.91
CA ASP A 279 -11.26 3.79 21.60
C ASP A 279 -11.83 2.51 20.94
N LYS A 280 -11.25 2.01 19.83
CA LYS A 280 -11.89 0.97 18.99
C LYS A 280 -10.99 -0.12 18.41
N HIS A 281 -9.67 -0.08 18.62
CA HIS A 281 -8.76 -1.03 17.96
C HIS A 281 -7.94 -1.83 18.97
N PRO A 282 -7.87 -3.17 18.82
CA PRO A 282 -7.08 -4.01 19.70
C PRO A 282 -5.58 -3.77 19.51
N LEU A 283 -4.81 -4.06 20.55
CA LEU A 283 -3.35 -4.02 20.58
C LEU A 283 -2.79 -5.39 20.18
N LEU A 284 -1.76 -5.38 19.34
CA LEU A 284 -0.96 -6.55 19.01
C LEU A 284 0.29 -6.55 19.89
N ILE A 285 0.60 -7.71 20.46
CA ILE A 285 1.76 -7.94 21.31
C ILE A 285 2.55 -9.08 20.69
N ASP A 286 3.75 -8.78 20.23
CA ASP A 286 4.67 -9.72 19.59
C ASP A 286 5.90 -9.95 20.48
N ARG A 287 6.42 -11.18 20.56
CA ARG A 287 7.72 -11.46 21.19
C ARG A 287 8.78 -10.64 20.48
N PHE A 288 9.54 -9.83 21.22
CA PHE A 288 10.64 -9.09 20.63
C PHE A 288 11.87 -10.00 20.52
N LEU A 289 12.40 -10.13 19.30
CA LEU A 289 13.58 -10.93 19.00
C LEU A 289 14.85 -10.08 19.21
N GLU A 290 15.34 -10.04 20.45
CA GLU A 290 16.56 -9.29 20.78
C GLU A 290 17.77 -9.81 19.99
N HIS A 291 18.60 -8.88 19.49
CA HIS A 291 19.84 -9.19 18.75
C HIS A 291 19.65 -10.00 17.47
N ALA A 292 18.44 -10.09 16.93
CA ALA A 292 18.20 -10.69 15.63
C ALA A 292 18.71 -9.78 14.50
N THR A 293 19.24 -10.38 13.43
CA THR A 293 19.55 -9.67 12.19
C THR A 293 18.30 -9.60 11.33
N GLU A 294 17.93 -8.42 10.86
CA GLU A 294 16.77 -8.21 10.00
C GLU A 294 17.15 -8.26 8.52
N PHE A 295 16.23 -8.79 7.71
CA PHE A 295 16.38 -8.89 6.26
C PHE A 295 15.12 -8.43 5.53
N ASP A 296 15.30 -7.61 4.49
CA ASP A 296 14.25 -7.28 3.53
C ASP A 296 14.41 -8.09 2.26
N ILE A 297 13.35 -8.77 1.84
CA ILE A 297 13.34 -9.61 0.65
C ILE A 297 12.31 -9.02 -0.31
N ASP A 298 12.78 -8.52 -1.45
CA ASP A 298 11.90 -8.13 -2.55
C ASP A 298 11.81 -9.27 -3.56
N ALA A 299 10.60 -9.64 -3.96
CA ALA A 299 10.34 -10.71 -4.91
C ALA A 299 9.26 -10.33 -5.91
N ILE A 300 9.29 -11.02 -7.05
CA ILE A 300 8.23 -11.01 -8.05
C ILE A 300 7.65 -12.41 -8.18
N ALA A 301 6.33 -12.50 -8.31
CA ALA A 301 5.64 -13.77 -8.42
C ALA A 301 4.47 -13.69 -9.38
N ASP A 302 4.13 -14.83 -9.96
CA ASP A 302 2.84 -15.09 -10.60
C ASP A 302 2.26 -16.40 -10.05
N THR A 303 1.21 -16.93 -10.67
CA THR A 303 0.61 -18.21 -10.23
C THR A 303 1.48 -19.43 -10.48
N THR A 304 2.62 -19.28 -11.15
CA THR A 304 3.48 -20.38 -11.62
C THR A 304 4.85 -20.42 -10.96
N ASP A 305 5.50 -19.27 -10.78
CA ASP A 305 6.87 -19.16 -10.24
C ASP A 305 7.01 -17.89 -9.36
N CYS A 306 8.10 -17.86 -8.58
CA CYS A 306 8.49 -16.71 -7.78
C CYS A 306 10.02 -16.57 -7.81
N ILE A 307 10.47 -15.36 -8.13
CA ILE A 307 11.88 -14.96 -8.22
C ILE A 307 12.19 -14.00 -7.09
N VAL A 308 13.24 -14.30 -6.33
CA VAL A 308 13.75 -13.42 -5.27
C VAL A 308 14.66 -12.38 -5.91
N SER A 309 14.13 -11.18 -6.11
CA SER A 309 14.79 -10.11 -6.85
C SER A 309 15.86 -9.36 -6.03
N GLY A 310 15.75 -9.38 -4.70
CA GLY A 310 16.74 -8.82 -3.78
C GLY A 310 16.61 -9.42 -2.39
N ILE A 311 17.75 -9.68 -1.75
CA ILE A 311 17.84 -9.99 -0.32
C ILE A 311 18.77 -8.94 0.26
N MET A 312 18.24 -8.13 1.16
CA MET A 312 18.97 -7.05 1.81
C MET A 312 19.18 -7.42 3.27
N GLU A 313 20.41 -7.34 3.74
CA GLU A 313 20.78 -7.52 5.15
C GLU A 313 20.88 -6.15 5.82
N HIS A 314 20.20 -5.98 6.96
CA HIS A 314 20.29 -4.75 7.74
C HIS A 314 21.57 -4.72 8.58
N ILE A 315 22.15 -3.54 8.78
CA ILE A 315 23.30 -3.33 9.67
C ILE A 315 22.84 -3.23 11.12
N GLU A 316 21.76 -2.49 11.35
CA GLU A 316 21.11 -2.39 12.64
C GLU A 316 20.41 -3.71 12.99
N VAL A 317 20.28 -3.98 14.29
CA VAL A 317 19.55 -5.16 14.78
C VAL A 317 18.04 -4.92 14.69
N ALA A 318 17.28 -6.02 14.63
CA ALA A 318 15.83 -5.98 14.69
C ALA A 318 15.35 -5.12 15.88
N GLY A 319 14.41 -4.23 15.61
CA GLY A 319 13.92 -3.21 16.55
C GLY A 319 14.25 -1.79 16.15
N VAL A 320 15.18 -1.57 15.23
CA VAL A 320 15.21 -0.38 14.38
C VAL A 320 14.35 -0.65 13.15
N HIS A 321 13.43 0.26 12.83
CA HIS A 321 12.52 0.06 11.70
C HIS A 321 13.29 -0.07 10.37
N SER A 322 12.85 -0.96 9.47
CA SER A 322 13.48 -1.21 8.15
C SER A 322 13.71 0.05 7.30
N GLY A 323 12.80 1.01 7.41
CA GLY A 323 12.93 2.33 6.77
C GLY A 323 14.14 3.14 7.22
N ASP A 324 14.49 3.03 8.51
CA ASP A 324 15.57 3.74 9.19
C ASP A 324 16.83 2.90 9.36
N SER A 325 16.81 1.67 8.85
CA SER A 325 17.98 0.80 8.83
C SER A 325 18.79 1.01 7.56
N THR A 326 20.09 0.85 7.71
CA THR A 326 21.06 0.73 6.63
C THR A 326 21.01 -0.68 6.09
N SER A 327 20.89 -0.83 4.78
CA SER A 327 20.66 -2.13 4.14
C SER A 327 21.71 -2.42 3.07
N ILE A 328 22.19 -3.66 3.03
CA ILE A 328 23.25 -4.12 2.12
C ILE A 328 22.73 -5.20 1.19
N LEU A 329 23.00 -5.06 -0.11
CA LEU A 329 22.69 -6.04 -1.16
C LEU A 329 23.95 -6.36 -1.99
N PRO A 330 24.31 -7.64 -2.19
CA PRO A 330 23.76 -8.83 -1.55
C PRO A 330 24.12 -8.91 -0.05
N PRO A 331 23.53 -9.84 0.74
CA PRO A 331 23.87 -10.04 2.14
C PRO A 331 25.37 -10.30 2.33
N TYR A 332 25.98 -9.72 3.36
CA TYR A 332 27.42 -9.73 3.57
C TYR A 332 27.86 -10.78 4.61
N ASN A 333 26.99 -11.14 5.56
CA ASN A 333 27.32 -12.05 6.67
C ASN A 333 26.35 -13.23 6.80
N ALA A 334 25.25 -13.24 6.05
CA ALA A 334 24.29 -14.34 6.08
C ALA A 334 24.85 -15.67 5.56
N LYS A 335 24.65 -16.76 6.31
CA LYS A 335 25.00 -18.12 5.86
C LYS A 335 24.15 -18.53 4.65
N LYS A 336 24.75 -19.29 3.72
CA LYS A 336 24.03 -19.83 2.54
C LYS A 336 22.79 -20.66 2.91
N SER A 337 22.81 -21.36 4.04
CA SER A 337 21.65 -22.12 4.56
C SER A 337 20.48 -21.20 4.93
N ILE A 338 20.77 -20.05 5.53
CA ILE A 338 19.77 -19.03 5.91
C ILE A 338 19.18 -18.37 4.68
N ILE A 339 20.01 -17.98 3.72
CA ILE A 339 19.56 -17.46 2.41
C ILE A 339 18.62 -18.47 1.73
N LYS A 340 18.98 -19.75 1.72
CA LYS A 340 18.12 -20.81 1.15
C LYS A 340 16.80 -20.98 1.91
N LYS A 341 16.80 -20.90 3.25
CA LYS A 341 15.58 -20.91 4.07
C LYS A 341 14.67 -19.73 3.70
N MET A 342 15.20 -18.50 3.68
CA MET A 342 14.44 -17.30 3.29
C MET A 342 13.84 -17.44 1.89
N LYS A 343 14.64 -17.83 0.88
CA LYS A 343 14.18 -18.09 -0.49
C LYS A 343 13.07 -19.15 -0.57
N THR A 344 13.08 -20.14 0.32
CA THR A 344 12.05 -21.19 0.39
C THR A 344 10.76 -20.64 0.99
N TYR A 345 10.85 -19.90 2.10
CA TYR A 345 9.70 -19.26 2.74
C TYR A 345 9.06 -18.22 1.84
N THR A 346 9.84 -17.39 1.15
CA THR A 346 9.34 -16.41 0.17
C THR A 346 8.46 -17.07 -0.88
N ARG A 347 8.90 -18.19 -1.47
CA ARG A 347 8.11 -18.91 -2.49
C ARG A 347 6.86 -19.56 -1.92
N LYS A 348 6.94 -20.13 -0.71
CA LYS A 348 5.78 -20.70 -0.03
C LYS A 348 4.71 -19.62 0.21
N LEU A 349 5.12 -18.47 0.73
CA LEU A 349 4.23 -17.34 1.01
C LEU A 349 3.64 -16.75 -0.27
N ALA A 350 4.47 -16.52 -1.30
CA ALA A 350 4.02 -16.04 -2.61
C ALA A 350 2.89 -16.91 -3.18
N LYS A 351 3.10 -18.23 -3.13
CA LYS A 351 2.12 -19.21 -3.61
C LYS A 351 0.86 -19.25 -2.77
N ALA A 352 0.99 -19.30 -1.44
CA ALA A 352 -0.15 -19.44 -0.56
C ALA A 352 -1.06 -18.20 -0.54
N MET A 353 -0.47 -17.01 -0.74
CA MET A 353 -1.19 -15.74 -0.84
C MET A 353 -1.62 -15.39 -2.28
N ASN A 354 -1.33 -16.27 -3.26
CA ASN A 354 -1.59 -16.03 -4.68
C ASN A 354 -1.07 -14.67 -5.17
N VAL A 355 0.18 -14.34 -4.82
CA VAL A 355 0.80 -13.08 -5.21
C VAL A 355 0.93 -13.02 -6.74
N ILE A 356 0.49 -11.90 -7.32
CA ILE A 356 0.65 -11.59 -8.74
C ILE A 356 1.27 -10.19 -8.84
N GLY A 357 2.56 -10.15 -9.18
CA GLY A 357 3.35 -8.92 -9.23
C GLY A 357 4.44 -8.87 -8.15
N LEU A 358 4.55 -7.73 -7.46
CA LEU A 358 5.56 -7.50 -6.42
C LEU A 358 5.10 -8.00 -5.06
N MET A 359 6.06 -8.47 -4.26
CA MET A 359 5.92 -8.65 -2.83
C MET A 359 7.22 -8.31 -2.11
N ASN A 360 7.09 -7.90 -0.86
CA ASN A 360 8.18 -7.72 0.08
C ASN A 360 7.94 -8.56 1.34
N ILE A 361 9.00 -9.08 1.93
CA ILE A 361 8.96 -9.88 3.15
C ILE A 361 10.08 -9.41 4.07
N GLN A 362 9.73 -9.20 5.34
CA GLN A 362 10.72 -8.94 6.39
C GLN A 362 10.93 -10.20 7.21
N PHE A 363 12.20 -10.62 7.33
CA PHE A 363 12.61 -11.71 8.19
C PHE A 363 13.52 -11.21 9.30
N ALA A 364 13.46 -11.89 10.45
CA ALA A 364 14.46 -11.79 11.50
C ALA A 364 15.19 -13.12 11.65
N VAL A 365 16.51 -13.08 11.82
CA VAL A 365 17.34 -14.27 12.01
C VAL A 365 17.97 -14.23 13.39
N GLN A 366 17.69 -15.25 14.21
CA GLN A 366 18.25 -15.43 15.54
C GLN A 366 18.64 -16.90 15.72
N ASP A 367 19.86 -17.16 16.19
CA ASP A 367 20.37 -18.52 16.43
C ASP A 367 20.20 -19.50 15.24
N ASP A 368 20.44 -19.02 14.02
CA ASP A 368 20.22 -19.75 12.75
C ASP A 368 18.76 -20.13 12.42
N GLU A 369 17.81 -19.63 13.20
CA GLU A 369 16.38 -19.70 12.90
C GLU A 369 15.87 -18.44 12.20
N VAL A 370 14.97 -18.66 11.22
CA VAL A 370 14.44 -17.62 10.34
C VAL A 370 12.98 -17.41 10.68
N TYR A 371 12.66 -16.24 11.21
CA TYR A 371 11.33 -15.83 11.63
C TYR A 371 10.75 -14.84 10.62
N VAL A 372 9.49 -15.05 10.21
CA VAL A 372 8.75 -14.05 9.42
C VAL A 372 8.21 -12.96 10.35
N LEU A 373 8.48 -11.71 10.03
CA LEU A 373 7.93 -10.55 10.75
C LEU A 373 6.62 -10.10 10.10
N GLU A 374 6.68 -9.76 8.81
CA GLU A 374 5.56 -9.31 7.99
C GLU A 374 5.77 -9.62 6.50
N VAL A 375 4.67 -9.63 5.75
CA VAL A 375 4.65 -9.73 4.29
C VAL A 375 3.81 -8.59 3.74
N ASN A 376 4.31 -7.93 2.71
CA ASN A 376 3.65 -6.84 2.01
C ASN A 376 3.48 -7.26 0.54
N PRO A 377 2.30 -7.74 0.09
CA PRO A 377 2.09 -8.21 -1.28
C PRO A 377 1.90 -7.04 -2.27
N ARG A 378 2.89 -6.15 -2.28
CA ARG A 378 2.92 -4.90 -3.02
C ARG A 378 4.36 -4.45 -3.24
N ALA A 379 4.54 -3.32 -3.94
CA ALA A 379 5.81 -2.62 -3.96
C ALA A 379 6.21 -2.16 -2.54
N SER A 380 7.48 -2.33 -2.21
CA SER A 380 8.13 -1.77 -1.03
C SER A 380 8.95 -0.54 -1.41
N ARG A 381 9.43 0.18 -0.38
CA ARG A 381 10.35 1.31 -0.57
C ARG A 381 11.73 0.86 -1.07
N THR A 382 12.09 -0.41 -0.95
CA THR A 382 13.40 -0.93 -1.37
C THR A 382 13.44 -1.30 -2.84
N VAL A 383 12.29 -1.47 -3.51
CA VAL A 383 12.21 -1.85 -4.93
C VAL A 383 13.06 -0.96 -5.86
N PRO A 384 13.04 0.39 -5.77
CA PRO A 384 13.90 1.22 -6.60
C PRO A 384 15.39 0.96 -6.35
N PHE A 385 15.79 0.79 -5.09
CA PHE A 385 17.16 0.46 -4.72
C PHE A 385 17.58 -0.89 -5.32
N VAL A 386 16.75 -1.93 -5.19
CA VAL A 386 17.01 -3.25 -5.78
C VAL A 386 17.10 -3.16 -7.31
N CYS A 387 16.19 -2.42 -7.98
CA CYS A 387 16.26 -2.20 -9.43
C CYS A 387 17.58 -1.55 -9.86
N LYS A 388 18.05 -0.55 -9.11
CA LYS A 388 19.29 0.17 -9.44
C LYS A 388 20.54 -0.65 -9.14
N ALA A 389 20.56 -1.38 -8.02
CA ALA A 389 21.69 -2.23 -7.65
C ALA A 389 21.83 -3.43 -8.60
N THR A 390 20.72 -4.05 -9.00
CA THR A 390 20.75 -5.23 -9.88
C THR A 390 20.78 -4.87 -11.37
N GLY A 391 20.37 -3.66 -11.74
CA GLY A 391 20.14 -3.27 -13.13
C GLY A 391 18.90 -3.90 -13.77
N LEU A 392 18.09 -4.65 -13.00
CA LEU A 392 16.92 -5.36 -13.51
C LEU A 392 15.66 -4.47 -13.48
N PRO A 393 14.79 -4.55 -14.51
CA PRO A 393 13.57 -3.76 -14.59
C PRO A 393 12.41 -4.43 -13.81
N ILE A 394 12.60 -4.68 -12.51
CA ILE A 394 11.69 -5.50 -11.69
C ILE A 394 10.25 -4.98 -11.70
N VAL A 395 10.06 -3.65 -11.59
CA VAL A 395 8.72 -3.04 -11.62
C VAL A 395 8.01 -3.26 -12.96
N LYS A 396 8.75 -3.14 -14.07
CA LYS A 396 8.21 -3.35 -15.42
C LYS A 396 7.77 -4.81 -15.61
N VAL A 397 8.59 -5.75 -15.16
CA VAL A 397 8.26 -7.18 -15.18
C VAL A 397 7.01 -7.44 -14.35
N ALA A 398 6.95 -6.93 -13.11
CA ALA A 398 5.79 -7.07 -12.25
C ALA A 398 4.52 -6.51 -12.90
N CYS A 399 4.61 -5.34 -13.55
CA CYS A 399 3.50 -4.74 -14.28
C CYS A 399 3.00 -5.64 -15.43
N ARG A 400 3.92 -6.21 -16.23
CA ARG A 400 3.56 -7.16 -17.32
C ARG A 400 2.88 -8.42 -16.79
N ILE A 401 3.32 -8.93 -15.63
CA ILE A 401 2.65 -10.06 -14.95
C ILE A 401 1.22 -9.68 -14.54
N MET A 402 1.03 -8.50 -13.95
CA MET A 402 -0.31 -8.01 -13.58
C MET A 402 -1.22 -7.80 -14.82
N LEU A 403 -0.65 -7.60 -16.00
CA LEU A 403 -1.37 -7.52 -17.29
C LEU A 403 -1.68 -8.91 -17.90
N GLY A 404 -1.16 -9.99 -17.30
CA GLY A 404 -1.48 -11.37 -17.66
C GLY A 404 -0.35 -12.14 -18.36
N GLU A 405 0.85 -11.57 -18.49
CA GLU A 405 2.02 -12.29 -18.98
C GLU A 405 2.58 -13.24 -17.92
N LYS A 406 3.19 -14.34 -18.34
CA LYS A 406 3.71 -15.35 -17.41
C LYS A 406 5.15 -15.03 -17.02
N LEU A 407 5.46 -15.17 -15.74
CA LEU A 407 6.80 -14.94 -15.21
C LEU A 407 7.84 -15.83 -15.91
N ILE A 408 7.49 -17.06 -16.26
CA ILE A 408 8.41 -17.98 -16.96
C ILE A 408 8.88 -17.45 -18.31
N GLU A 409 8.04 -16.72 -19.04
CA GLU A 409 8.37 -16.14 -20.34
C GLU A 409 9.25 -14.88 -20.16
N LEU A 410 8.88 -14.04 -19.19
CA LEU A 410 9.61 -12.83 -18.84
C LEU A 410 10.98 -13.12 -18.21
N LYS A 411 11.11 -14.27 -17.54
CA LYS A 411 12.35 -14.72 -16.90
C LYS A 411 13.47 -14.86 -17.92
N ASP A 412 13.18 -15.46 -19.06
CA ASP A 412 14.16 -15.61 -20.14
C ASP A 412 14.39 -14.28 -20.87
N GLU A 413 13.33 -13.48 -21.10
CA GLU A 413 13.42 -12.18 -21.80
C GLU A 413 14.34 -11.19 -21.05
N TYR A 414 14.21 -11.11 -19.72
CA TYR A 414 14.95 -10.16 -18.88
C TYR A 414 16.13 -10.79 -18.14
N GLY A 415 16.45 -12.06 -18.40
CA GLY A 415 17.54 -12.78 -17.74
C GLY A 415 17.39 -12.85 -16.22
N LEU A 416 16.14 -13.00 -15.74
CA LEU A 416 15.82 -12.97 -14.31
C LEU A 416 16.27 -14.25 -13.63
N LYS A 417 16.96 -14.08 -12.50
CA LYS A 417 17.32 -15.16 -11.59
C LYS A 417 17.17 -14.65 -10.17
N ASP A 418 17.33 -15.55 -9.20
CA ASP A 418 17.41 -15.12 -7.80
C ASP A 418 18.63 -14.22 -7.61
N CYS A 419 18.53 -13.26 -6.68
CA CYS A 419 19.50 -12.18 -6.54
C CYS A 419 20.95 -12.66 -6.34
N ASP A 420 21.15 -13.77 -5.61
CA ASP A 420 22.46 -14.38 -5.36
C ASP A 420 23.05 -15.08 -6.59
N GLU A 421 22.23 -15.34 -7.60
CA GLU A 421 22.60 -15.98 -8.87
C GLU A 421 22.75 -14.96 -10.02
N LEU A 422 22.55 -13.67 -9.75
CA LEU A 422 22.73 -12.59 -10.73
C LEU A 422 24.20 -12.29 -11.04
N GLY A 423 25.14 -12.78 -10.23
CA GLY A 423 26.57 -12.53 -10.42
C GLY A 423 26.98 -11.08 -10.19
N LEU A 424 26.37 -10.40 -9.20
CA LEU A 424 26.72 -9.03 -8.84
C LEU A 424 28.20 -8.93 -8.45
N GLU A 425 28.97 -8.10 -9.15
CA GLU A 425 30.39 -7.86 -8.89
C GLU A 425 30.64 -6.71 -7.88
N HIS A 426 29.57 -6.18 -7.29
CA HIS A 426 29.62 -5.05 -6.37
C HIS A 426 28.67 -5.26 -5.18
N ILE A 427 28.86 -4.44 -4.16
CA ILE A 427 27.96 -4.33 -3.01
C ILE A 427 27.25 -2.98 -3.12
N ALA A 428 25.93 -2.98 -3.02
CA ALA A 428 25.12 -1.79 -2.92
C ALA A 428 24.69 -1.58 -1.48
N ILE A 429 24.77 -0.34 -1.00
CA ILE A 429 24.42 0.04 0.37
C ILE A 429 23.40 1.18 0.31
N LYS A 430 22.28 1.03 1.02
CA LYS A 430 21.26 2.06 1.24
C LYS A 430 21.40 2.59 2.66
N GLU A 431 21.58 3.90 2.78
CA GLU A 431 21.68 4.62 4.07
C GLU A 431 20.51 5.61 4.17
N PRO A 432 19.78 5.66 5.30
CA PRO A 432 18.71 6.63 5.54
C PRO A 432 19.27 8.03 5.88
N VAL A 433 18.43 9.06 5.69
CA VAL A 433 18.74 10.44 6.08
C VAL A 433 17.67 10.96 7.02
N PHE A 434 18.07 11.48 8.18
CA PHE A 434 17.15 11.80 9.26
C PHE A 434 16.83 13.30 9.39
N PRO A 435 15.59 13.67 9.73
CA PRO A 435 15.18 15.06 9.90
C PRO A 435 15.47 15.63 11.30
N PHE A 436 16.28 14.96 12.14
CA PHE A 436 16.52 15.36 13.55
C PHE A 436 16.93 16.83 13.70
N SER A 437 17.72 17.37 12.77
CA SER A 437 18.13 18.78 12.77
C SER A 437 16.97 19.78 12.62
N LYS A 438 15.82 19.34 12.10
CA LYS A 438 14.60 20.14 11.98
C LYS A 438 13.75 20.13 13.26
N PHE A 439 14.00 19.19 14.17
CA PHE A 439 13.20 18.95 15.37
C PHE A 439 14.04 18.98 16.65
N LEU A 440 14.54 20.16 17.03
CA LEU A 440 15.48 20.35 18.14
C LEU A 440 14.99 19.88 19.52
N LYS A 441 13.68 19.70 19.71
CA LYS A 441 13.07 19.23 20.97
C LYS A 441 12.78 17.73 20.98
N SER A 442 12.96 17.05 19.85
CA SER A 442 12.78 15.60 19.75
C SER A 442 14.07 14.89 20.18
N GLY A 443 13.92 13.69 20.74
CA GLY A 443 15.07 12.83 21.00
C GLY A 443 15.72 12.37 19.69
N VAL A 444 17.05 12.15 19.72
CA VAL A 444 17.82 11.61 18.61
C VAL A 444 18.16 10.16 18.95
N TYR A 445 17.27 9.25 18.59
CA TYR A 445 17.45 7.82 18.75
C TYR A 445 16.65 7.09 17.68
N LEU A 446 17.07 5.87 17.37
CA LEU A 446 16.37 4.96 16.46
C LEU A 446 15.47 4.01 17.26
N GLY A 447 14.40 3.55 16.64
CA GLY A 447 13.46 2.65 17.28
C GLY A 447 12.55 1.95 16.28
N PRO A 448 11.47 1.33 16.76
CA PRO A 448 10.57 0.55 15.91
C PRO A 448 9.64 1.41 15.04
N GLU A 449 9.61 2.73 15.25
CA GLU A 449 8.89 3.73 14.44
C GLU A 449 9.87 4.49 13.54
N MET A 450 9.48 4.67 12.27
CA MET A 450 10.18 5.47 11.25
C MET A 450 9.88 6.96 11.36
#